data_AF-A0A923CP94-F1
#
_entry.id   AF-A0A923CP94-F1
#
_cell.length_a   1.000
_cell.length_b   1.000
_cell.length_c   1.000
_cell.angle_alpha   90.00
_cell.angle_beta   90.00
_cell.angle_gamma   90.00
#
_symmetry.space_group_name_H-M   'P 1'
#
loop_
_entity.id
_entity.type
_entity.pdbx_description
1 polymer ?
#
loop_
_entity_poly.entity_id
_entity_poly.type
_entity_poly.pdbx_seq_one_letter_code
_entity_poly.pdbx_strand_id
1 'polypeptide(L)'
;MARRIALEIVLIVVITVAIAWLILGVISLAEAVDPLAAFVDQAPRLMFGLLGIAIGLFVVFVTIGSIALRRRPRRARIVAHLVALVIAIVINVALLTLVTVAVNGGGADSWGMLVLVIAGAASVTLLVAGITAILLVNLVILRPKPAQSAPAEAENSPS
;
A
#
# COMPACT_ATOMS: atom_id res chain seq x y z
N MET A 1 -3.50 -4.12 23.72
CA MET A 1 -3.70 -4.77 22.39
C MET A 1 -4.08 -3.79 21.28
N ALA A 2 -5.03 -2.87 21.49
CA ALA A 2 -5.40 -1.86 20.49
C ALA A 2 -4.21 -1.06 19.94
N ARG A 3 -3.26 -0.68 20.81
CA ARG A 3 -2.01 0.03 20.42
C ARG A 3 -1.18 -0.72 19.37
N ARG A 4 -1.14 -2.06 19.40
CA ARG A 4 -0.38 -2.86 18.42
C ARG A 4 -1.06 -2.84 17.05
N ILE A 5 -2.39 -2.94 17.02
CA ILE A 5 -3.18 -2.89 15.78
C ILE A 5 -3.08 -1.50 15.16
N ALA A 6 -3.24 -0.45 15.95
CA ALA A 6 -3.07 0.93 15.49
C ALA A 6 -1.67 1.16 14.90
N LEU A 7 -0.62 0.67 15.57
CA LEU A 7 0.75 0.79 15.09
C LEU A 7 1.00 -0.02 13.81
N GLU A 8 0.42 -1.21 13.66
CA GLU A 8 0.45 -1.99 12.41
C GLU A 8 -0.18 -1.22 11.25
N ILE A 9 -1.38 -0.66 11.45
CA ILE A 9 -2.09 0.13 10.43
C ILE A 9 -1.27 1.37 10.06
N VAL A 10 -0.86 2.17 11.05
CA VAL A 10 -0.11 3.41 10.84
C VAL A 10 1.19 3.14 10.10
N LEU A 11 1.95 2.12 10.51
CA LEU A 11 3.20 1.79 9.82
C LEU A 11 2.96 1.34 8.38
N ILE A 12 1.98 0.48 8.12
CA ILE A 12 1.68 0.03 6.74
C ILE A 12 1.35 1.25 5.86
N VAL A 13 0.46 2.12 6.34
CA VAL A 13 0.00 3.28 5.56
C VAL A 13 1.14 4.27 5.33
N VAL A 14 1.84 4.67 6.39
CA VAL A 14 2.93 5.66 6.31
C VAL A 14 4.08 5.15 5.43
N ILE A 15 4.49 3.89 5.58
CA ILE A 15 5.57 3.32 4.77
C ILE A 15 5.12 3.18 3.31
N THR A 16 3.86 2.77 3.05
CA THR A 16 3.33 2.69 1.67
C THR A 16 3.38 4.06 1.00
N VAL A 17 2.89 5.09 1.68
CA VAL A 17 2.88 6.47 1.18
C VAL A 17 4.30 6.98 0.96
N ALA A 18 5.21 6.77 1.91
CA ALA A 18 6.59 7.22 1.79
C ALA A 18 7.31 6.54 0.61
N ILE A 19 7.17 5.23 0.44
CA ILE A 19 7.78 4.49 -0.67
C ILE A 19 7.17 4.92 -2.01
N ALA A 20 5.84 5.04 -2.08
CA ALA A 20 5.16 5.46 -3.32
C ALA A 20 5.60 6.87 -3.73
N TRP A 21 5.67 7.81 -2.78
CA TRP A 21 6.21 9.15 -3.03
C TRP A 21 7.65 9.05 -3.54
N LEU A 22 8.54 8.35 -2.85
CA LEU A 22 9.94 8.24 -3.27
C LEU A 22 10.08 7.67 -4.69
N ILE A 23 9.33 6.62 -5.03
CA ILE A 23 9.38 6.04 -6.38
C ILE A 23 8.88 7.05 -7.42
N LEU A 24 7.72 7.67 -7.19
CA LEU A 24 7.18 8.68 -8.11
C LEU A 24 8.12 9.89 -8.25
N GLY A 25 8.70 10.33 -7.13
CA GLY A 25 9.65 11.43 -7.10
C GLY A 25 10.92 11.11 -7.88
N VAL A 26 11.48 9.91 -7.73
CA VAL A 26 12.65 9.47 -8.53
C VAL A 26 12.32 9.42 -10.02
N ILE A 27 11.12 8.96 -10.40
CA ILE A 27 10.67 8.97 -11.79
C ILE A 27 10.57 10.40 -12.31
N SER A 28 9.95 11.32 -11.54
CA SER A 28 9.84 12.74 -11.90
C SER A 28 11.20 13.43 -12.04
N LEU A 29 12.20 13.04 -11.25
CA LEU A 29 13.55 13.61 -11.31
C LEU A 29 14.31 13.23 -12.59
N ALA A 30 14.00 12.09 -13.20
CA ALA A 30 14.72 11.59 -14.38
C ALA A 30 14.57 12.48 -15.62
N GLU A 31 13.49 13.26 -15.69
CA GLU A 31 13.13 14.08 -16.86
C GLU A 31 13.02 15.58 -16.54
N ALA A 32 13.34 15.99 -15.30
CA ALA A 32 13.09 17.35 -14.82
C ALA A 32 14.23 18.33 -15.13
N VAL A 33 13.88 19.49 -15.68
CA VAL A 33 14.77 20.65 -15.80
C VAL A 33 15.00 21.33 -14.43
N ASP A 34 13.97 21.34 -13.57
CA ASP A 34 14.04 21.73 -12.16
C ASP A 34 13.67 20.51 -11.28
N PRO A 35 14.68 19.81 -10.73
CA PRO A 35 14.47 18.57 -9.99
C PRO A 35 13.66 18.78 -8.69
N LEU A 36 13.85 19.92 -8.02
CA LEU A 36 13.24 20.18 -6.73
C LEU A 36 11.75 20.53 -6.90
N ALA A 37 11.42 21.37 -7.88
CA ALA A 37 10.04 21.67 -8.22
C ALA A 37 9.29 20.40 -8.69
N ALA A 38 9.92 19.57 -9.52
CA ALA A 38 9.31 18.31 -9.98
C ALA A 38 9.00 17.35 -8.82
N PHE A 39 9.92 17.18 -7.87
CA PHE A 39 9.72 16.30 -6.72
C PHE A 39 8.63 16.79 -5.76
N VAL A 40 8.59 18.11 -5.50
CA VAL A 40 7.66 18.70 -4.52
C VAL A 40 6.26 18.89 -5.11
N ASP A 41 6.14 19.18 -6.41
CA ASP A 41 4.85 19.49 -7.02
C ASP A 41 4.23 18.28 -7.73
N GLN A 42 5.01 17.53 -8.51
CA GLN A 42 4.44 16.45 -9.33
C GLN A 42 4.14 15.19 -8.51
N ALA A 43 5.06 14.77 -7.64
CA ALA A 43 4.88 13.51 -6.92
C ALA A 43 3.63 13.55 -6.02
N PRO A 44 3.39 14.58 -5.18
CA PRO A 44 2.16 14.66 -4.40
C PRO A 44 0.91 14.77 -5.28
N ARG A 45 0.98 15.49 -6.40
CA ARG A 45 -0.16 15.63 -7.32
C ARG A 45 -0.56 14.30 -7.95
N LEU A 46 0.40 13.48 -8.36
CA LEU A 46 0.13 12.14 -8.88
C LEU A 46 -0.41 11.23 -7.76
N MET A 47 0.20 11.30 -6.59
CA MET A 47 -0.16 10.45 -5.46
C MET A 47 -1.56 10.75 -4.91
N PHE A 48 -1.92 12.02 -4.73
CA PHE A 48 -3.24 12.38 -4.19
C PHE A 48 -4.29 12.63 -5.27
N GLY A 49 -3.88 13.05 -6.47
CA GLY A 49 -4.79 13.29 -7.59
C GLY A 49 -5.25 11.99 -8.27
N LEU A 50 -4.31 11.13 -8.67
CA LEU A 50 -4.63 9.90 -9.42
C LEU A 50 -4.79 8.67 -8.54
N LEU A 51 -4.10 8.62 -7.39
CA LEU A 51 -4.16 7.48 -6.47
C LEU A 51 -4.96 7.78 -5.19
N GLY A 52 -5.55 8.97 -5.06
CA GLY A 52 -6.26 9.37 -3.84
C GLY A 52 -7.35 8.39 -3.43
N ILE A 53 -8.14 7.90 -4.39
CA ILE A 53 -9.19 6.92 -4.12
C ILE A 53 -8.58 5.57 -3.71
N ALA A 54 -7.56 5.10 -4.43
CA ALA A 54 -6.85 3.87 -4.07
C ALA A 54 -6.27 3.93 -2.65
N ILE A 55 -5.60 5.03 -2.30
CA ILE A 55 -5.02 5.22 -0.97
C ILE A 55 -6.12 5.25 0.09
N GLY A 56 -7.20 6.00 -0.13
CA GLY A 56 -8.33 6.07 0.80
C GLY A 56 -8.97 4.70 1.04
N LEU A 57 -9.28 3.97 -0.03
CA LEU A 57 -9.85 2.63 0.06
C LEU A 57 -8.89 1.64 0.73
N PHE A 58 -7.60 1.72 0.39
CA PHE A 58 -6.58 0.86 0.98
C PHE A 58 -6.49 1.08 2.50
N VAL A 59 -6.50 2.33 2.97
CA VAL A 59 -6.50 2.66 4.41
C VAL A 59 -7.73 2.07 5.10
N VAL A 60 -8.92 2.24 4.51
CA VAL A 60 -10.17 1.69 5.06
C VAL A 60 -10.09 0.16 5.14
N PHE A 61 -9.71 -0.51 4.07
CA PHE A 61 -9.65 -1.98 4.04
C PHE A 61 -8.56 -2.56 4.93
N VAL A 62 -7.38 -1.93 5.01
CA VAL A 62 -6.32 -2.34 5.96
C VAL A 62 -6.80 -2.18 7.39
N THR A 63 -7.53 -1.12 7.70
CA THR A 63 -8.11 -0.90 9.03
C THR A 63 -9.11 -2.00 9.37
N ILE A 64 -10.07 -2.26 8.48
CA ILE A 64 -11.08 -3.34 8.65
C ILE A 64 -10.39 -4.69 8.78
N GLY A 65 -9.47 -5.03 7.89
CA GLY A 65 -8.73 -6.30 7.89
C GLY A 65 -7.95 -6.51 9.18
N SER A 66 -7.32 -5.46 9.69
CA SER A 66 -6.56 -5.51 10.95
C SER A 66 -7.46 -5.72 12.17
N ILE A 67 -8.67 -5.15 12.17
CA ILE A 67 -9.65 -5.30 13.26
C ILE A 67 -10.36 -6.67 13.19
N ALA A 68 -10.81 -7.06 12.01
CA ALA A 68 -11.59 -8.28 11.77
C ALA A 68 -10.73 -9.54 11.97
N LEU A 69 -9.49 -9.52 11.46
CA LEU A 69 -8.58 -10.66 11.53
C LEU A 69 -7.63 -10.60 12.74
N ARG A 70 -7.96 -9.79 13.76
CA ARG A 70 -7.11 -9.61 14.95
C ARG A 70 -6.76 -10.91 15.69
N ARG A 71 -7.64 -11.92 15.62
CA ARG A 71 -7.46 -13.25 16.25
C ARG A 71 -6.91 -14.31 15.28
N ARG A 72 -6.74 -13.98 14.01
CA ARG A 72 -6.32 -14.92 12.97
C ARG A 72 -4.79 -14.96 12.87
N PRO A 73 -4.23 -16.05 12.30
CA PRO A 73 -2.79 -16.15 12.10
C PRO A 73 -2.30 -15.03 11.21
N ARG A 74 -1.07 -14.58 11.44
CA ARG A 74 -0.48 -13.44 10.75
C ARG A 74 -0.47 -13.58 9.22
N ARG A 75 -0.30 -14.80 8.71
CA ARG A 75 -0.38 -15.09 7.26
C ARG A 75 -1.73 -14.67 6.66
N ALA A 76 -2.83 -14.94 7.36
CA ALA A 76 -4.16 -14.54 6.90
C ALA A 76 -4.32 -13.02 6.85
N ARG A 77 -3.70 -12.28 7.78
CA ARG A 77 -3.72 -10.81 7.77
C ARG A 77 -2.92 -10.23 6.61
N ILE A 78 -1.72 -10.76 6.36
CA ILE A 78 -0.89 -10.36 5.22
C ILE A 78 -1.67 -10.56 3.92
N VAL A 79 -2.26 -11.74 3.71
CA VAL A 79 -3.07 -12.01 2.52
C VAL A 79 -4.24 -11.04 2.42
N ALA A 80 -4.95 -10.76 3.51
CA ALA A 80 -6.06 -9.81 3.49
C ALA A 80 -5.62 -8.37 3.15
N HIS A 81 -4.48 -7.91 3.66
CA HIS A 81 -3.93 -6.59 3.31
C HIS A 81 -3.49 -6.53 1.84
N LEU A 82 -2.91 -7.61 1.31
CA LEU A 82 -2.53 -7.69 -0.11
C LEU A 82 -3.77 -7.67 -1.01
N VAL A 83 -4.81 -8.44 -0.67
CA VAL A 83 -6.09 -8.44 -1.39
C VAL A 83 -6.74 -7.07 -1.32
N ALA A 84 -6.73 -6.42 -0.14
CA ALA A 84 -7.22 -5.06 0.04
C ALA A 84 -6.52 -4.05 -0.88
N LEU A 85 -5.19 -4.15 -1.01
CA LEU A 85 -4.41 -3.30 -1.91
C LEU A 85 -4.83 -3.48 -3.37
N VAL A 86 -4.96 -4.73 -3.82
CA VAL A 86 -5.38 -5.04 -5.20
C VAL A 86 -6.79 -4.51 -5.46
N ILE A 87 -7.73 -4.76 -4.56
CA ILE A 87 -9.12 -4.28 -4.69
C ILE A 87 -9.15 -2.74 -4.76
N ALA A 88 -8.41 -2.05 -3.89
CA ALA A 88 -8.35 -0.60 -3.89
C ALA A 88 -7.82 -0.03 -5.21
N ILE A 89 -6.77 -0.65 -5.78
CA ILE A 89 -6.21 -0.27 -7.09
C ILE A 89 -7.21 -0.52 -8.21
N VAL A 90 -7.84 -1.71 -8.25
CA VAL A 90 -8.83 -2.06 -9.28
C VAL A 90 -10.00 -1.08 -9.27
N ILE A 91 -10.53 -0.76 -8.08
CA ILE A 91 -11.63 0.21 -7.95
C ILE A 91 -11.18 1.60 -8.40
N ASN A 92 -9.99 2.05 -8.02
CA ASN A 92 -9.45 3.34 -8.43
C ASN A 92 -9.34 3.47 -9.96
N VAL A 93 -8.74 2.47 -10.61
CA VAL A 93 -8.61 2.45 -12.08
C VAL A 93 -9.99 2.37 -12.73
N ALA A 94 -10.91 1.53 -12.24
CA ALA A 94 -12.26 1.43 -12.78
C ALA A 94 -13.01 2.76 -12.70
N LEU A 95 -12.93 3.47 -11.56
CA LEU A 95 -13.55 4.78 -11.39
C LEU A 95 -12.94 5.83 -12.31
N LEU A 96 -11.61 5.87 -12.44
CA LEU A 96 -10.94 6.79 -13.37
C LEU A 96 -11.34 6.51 -14.82
N THR A 97 -11.44 5.24 -15.22
CA THR A 97 -11.93 4.85 -16.55
C THR A 97 -13.36 5.33 -16.77
N LEU A 98 -14.26 5.11 -15.81
CA LEU A 98 -15.65 5.56 -15.91
C LEU A 98 -15.76 7.09 -16.03
N VAL A 99 -15.04 7.83 -15.19
CA VAL A 99 -14.99 9.31 -15.25
C VAL A 99 -14.44 9.78 -16.59
N THR A 100 -13.38 9.13 -17.08
CA THR A 100 -12.75 9.48 -18.36
C THR A 100 -13.70 9.28 -19.54
N VAL A 101 -14.42 8.15 -19.56
CA VAL A 101 -15.42 7.85 -20.60
C VAL A 101 -16.59 8.83 -20.52
N ALA A 102 -17.07 9.13 -19.31
CA ALA A 102 -18.19 10.04 -19.09
C ALA A 102 -17.88 11.49 -19.51
N VAL A 103 -16.64 11.95 -19.32
CA VAL A 103 -16.24 13.33 -19.64
C VAL A 103 -15.81 13.50 -21.12
N ASN A 104 -15.12 12.51 -21.70
CA ASN A 104 -14.50 12.66 -23.03
C ASN A 104 -15.24 11.90 -24.16
N GLY A 105 -16.40 11.31 -23.89
CA GLY A 105 -17.26 10.72 -24.93
C GLY A 105 -16.73 9.46 -25.63
N GLY A 106 -15.74 8.77 -25.03
CA GLY A 106 -15.24 7.47 -25.51
C GLY A 106 -14.25 7.50 -26.68
N GLY A 107 -13.79 8.68 -27.12
CA GLY A 107 -12.79 8.80 -28.19
C GLY A 107 -11.38 8.37 -27.77
N ALA A 108 -10.74 7.53 -28.59
CA ALA A 108 -9.40 6.95 -28.35
C ALA A 108 -8.25 7.97 -28.40
N ASP A 109 -8.45 9.13 -29.06
CA ASP A 109 -7.43 10.17 -29.25
C ASP A 109 -7.48 11.27 -28.16
N SER A 110 -8.12 11.00 -27.03
CA SER A 110 -8.38 12.01 -26.00
C SER A 110 -7.31 12.05 -24.90
N TRP A 111 -7.12 13.23 -24.32
CA TRP A 111 -6.39 13.45 -23.06
C TRP A 111 -6.77 12.45 -21.95
N GLY A 112 -7.98 11.93 -22.00
CA GLY A 112 -8.45 10.87 -21.13
C GLY A 112 -7.59 9.59 -21.15
N MET A 113 -7.18 9.13 -22.32
CA MET A 113 -6.34 7.92 -22.43
C MET A 113 -4.97 8.13 -21.79
N LEU A 114 -4.38 9.32 -21.94
CA LEU A 114 -3.12 9.67 -21.28
C LEU A 114 -3.27 9.65 -19.75
N VAL A 115 -4.37 10.17 -19.21
CA VAL A 115 -4.67 10.11 -17.77
C VAL A 115 -4.76 8.65 -17.29
N LEU A 116 -5.39 7.77 -18.05
CA LEU A 116 -5.50 6.35 -17.70
C LEU A 116 -4.15 5.62 -17.73
N VAL A 117 -3.29 5.93 -18.69
CA VAL A 117 -1.93 5.37 -18.76
C VAL A 117 -1.10 5.82 -17.55
N ILE A 118 -1.12 7.11 -17.21
CA ILE A 118 -0.42 7.62 -16.03
C ILE A 118 -0.99 7.01 -14.75
N ALA A 119 -2.31 6.91 -14.63
CA ALA A 119 -2.96 6.28 -13.49
C ALA A 119 -2.59 4.79 -13.37
N GLY A 120 -2.44 4.09 -14.49
CA GLY A 120 -1.94 2.71 -14.53
C GLY A 120 -0.51 2.60 -14.02
N ALA A 121 0.40 3.45 -14.50
CA ALA A 121 1.79 3.48 -14.04
C ALA A 121 1.91 3.84 -12.54
N ALA A 122 1.13 4.83 -12.10
CA ALA A 122 1.04 5.20 -10.69
C ALA A 122 0.46 4.05 -9.84
N SER A 123 -0.49 3.29 -10.37
CA SER A 123 -1.08 2.13 -9.68
C SER A 123 -0.08 1.00 -9.49
N VAL A 124 0.79 0.75 -10.47
CA VAL A 124 1.91 -0.20 -10.32
C VAL A 124 2.87 0.27 -9.22
N THR A 125 3.15 1.57 -9.17
CA THR A 125 3.99 2.15 -8.11
C THR A 125 3.38 1.94 -6.73
N LEU A 126 2.08 2.19 -6.57
CA LEU A 126 1.35 1.94 -5.33
C LEU A 126 1.33 0.44 -4.95
N LEU A 127 1.20 -0.45 -5.94
CA LEU A 127 1.22 -1.89 -5.72
C LEU A 127 2.57 -2.32 -5.13
N VAL A 128 3.68 -1.90 -5.76
CA VAL A 128 5.04 -2.23 -5.29
C VAL A 128 5.29 -1.65 -3.90
N ALA A 129 4.91 -0.39 -3.68
CA ALA A 129 5.03 0.26 -2.38
C ALA A 129 4.23 -0.46 -1.29
N GLY A 130 2.97 -0.80 -1.58
CA GLY A 130 2.06 -1.44 -0.62
C GLY A 130 2.49 -2.88 -0.29
N ILE A 131 2.91 -3.68 -1.29
CA ILE A 131 3.48 -5.02 -1.05
C ILE A 131 4.70 -4.90 -0.15
N THR A 132 5.62 -3.99 -0.48
CA THR A 132 6.86 -3.79 0.28
C THR A 132 6.55 -3.38 1.72
N ALA A 133 5.64 -2.42 1.93
CA ALA A 133 5.24 -1.96 3.26
C ALA A 133 4.56 -3.08 4.07
N ILE A 134 3.61 -3.81 3.48
CA ILE A 134 2.89 -4.91 4.16
C ILE A 134 3.88 -5.97 4.62
N LEU A 135 4.80 -6.38 3.73
CA LEU A 135 5.81 -7.39 4.04
C LEU A 135 6.82 -6.89 5.07
N LEU A 136 7.34 -5.67 4.94
CA LEU A 136 8.31 -5.09 5.85
C LEU A 136 7.72 -4.95 7.26
N VAL A 137 6.54 -4.35 7.39
CA VAL A 137 5.90 -4.13 8.69
C VAL A 137 5.59 -5.44 9.38
N ASN A 138 5.01 -6.37 8.63
CA ASN A 138 4.67 -7.66 9.21
C ASN A 138 5.96 -8.44 9.53
N LEU A 139 6.82 -8.73 8.55
CA LEU A 139 7.90 -9.70 8.68
C LEU A 139 9.10 -9.19 9.46
N VAL A 140 9.42 -7.91 9.33
CA VAL A 140 10.64 -7.33 9.89
C VAL A 140 10.35 -6.51 11.14
N ILE A 141 9.44 -5.53 11.06
CA ILE A 141 9.24 -4.56 12.16
C ILE A 141 8.46 -5.20 13.32
N LEU A 142 7.35 -5.89 13.03
CA LEU A 142 6.50 -6.52 14.04
C LEU A 142 6.80 -8.01 14.22
N ARG A 143 8.08 -8.39 14.05
CA ARG A 143 8.54 -9.77 14.12
C ARG A 143 8.10 -10.43 15.45
N PRO A 144 7.52 -11.64 15.43
CA PRO A 144 7.19 -12.36 16.66
C PRO A 144 8.50 -12.69 17.37
N LYS A 145 8.55 -12.42 18.68
CA LYS A 145 9.60 -13.00 19.52
C LYS A 145 9.46 -14.53 19.38
N PRO A 146 10.53 -15.26 19.03
CA PRO A 146 10.48 -16.72 19.04
C PRO A 146 9.95 -17.15 20.40
N ALA A 147 8.95 -18.04 20.40
CA ALA A 147 8.55 -18.70 21.63
C ALA A 147 9.82 -19.33 22.19
N GLN A 148 10.29 -18.78 23.30
CA GLN A 148 11.43 -19.28 24.04
C GLN A 148 11.15 -20.77 24.25
N SER A 149 11.98 -21.60 23.62
CA SER A 149 11.93 -23.05 23.72
C SER A 149 11.72 -23.38 25.19
N ALA A 150 10.65 -24.13 25.50
CA ALA A 150 10.45 -24.65 26.84
C ALA A 150 11.78 -25.29 27.29
N PRO A 151 12.26 -25.02 28.52
CA PRO A 151 13.44 -25.70 29.03
C PRO A 151 13.17 -27.21 28.96
N ALA A 152 13.84 -27.88 28.03
CA ALA A 152 13.94 -29.32 27.99
C ALA A 152 14.90 -29.73 29.12
N GLU A 153 14.47 -29.61 30.36
CA GLU A 153 15.25 -30.02 31.53
C GLU A 153 14.36 -30.05 32.79
N ALA A 154 13.42 -31.00 32.81
CA ALA A 154 12.93 -31.59 34.05
C ALA A 154 12.78 -33.12 33.89
N GLU A 155 13.57 -33.69 32.98
CA GLU A 155 13.77 -35.13 32.83
C GLU A 155 15.17 -35.46 33.36
N ASN A 156 15.32 -35.43 34.69
CA ASN A 156 16.28 -36.26 35.45
C ASN A 156 16.20 -35.92 36.95
N SER A 157 15.24 -36.54 37.62
CA SER A 157 15.41 -36.91 39.03
C SER A 157 14.94 -38.36 39.17
N PRO A 158 15.84 -39.33 38.96
CA PRO A 158 15.58 -40.71 39.34
C PRO A 158 15.62 -40.85 40.88
N SER A 159 14.52 -41.46 41.37
CA SER A 159 14.32 -42.23 42.62
C SER A 159 14.63 -41.57 43.96
#